data_AF-A0A7X0C768-F1
#
_entry.id   AF-A0A7X0C768-F1
#
_cell.length_a   1.000
_cell.length_b   1.000
_cell.length_c   1.000
_cell.angle_alpha   90.00
_cell.angle_beta   90.00
_cell.angle_gamma   90.00
#
_symmetry.space_group_name_H-M   'P 1'
#
loop_
_entity.id
_entity.type
_entity.pdbx_description
1 polymer ?
#
loop_
_entity_poly.entity_id
_entity_poly.type
_entity_poly.pdbx_seq_one_letter_code
_entity_poly.pdbx_strand_id
1 'polypeptide(L)'
;MSMMMLDWSRRAACQTMDPELFFPITLEGPGREQVERAKEVCRGCPVRQPCLDYAIDTRQMNGVWGGTDPSQRRSLTPMVPLRPETVPVPPLPGDR
;
A
#
# COMPACT_ATOMS: atom_id res chain seq x y z
N MET A 1 -19.74 11.20 14.87
CA MET A 1 -19.76 9.73 14.71
C MET A 1 -18.63 9.38 13.74
N SER A 2 -17.39 9.49 14.24
CA SER A 2 -16.20 9.60 13.40
C SER A 2 -15.65 8.21 13.09
N MET A 3 -15.84 7.81 11.84
CA MET A 3 -14.84 7.17 10.99
C MET A 3 -13.88 6.22 11.74
N MET A 4 -14.26 4.95 11.83
CA MET A 4 -13.39 3.87 12.27
C MET A 4 -12.13 3.84 11.40
N MET A 5 -11.07 4.49 11.89
CA MET A 5 -9.72 4.37 11.39
C MET A 5 -9.32 2.90 11.50
N LEU A 6 -9.35 2.23 10.34
CA LEU A 6 -9.07 0.81 10.13
C LEU A 6 -8.02 0.27 11.11
N ASP A 7 -8.50 -0.41 12.16
CA ASP A 7 -7.72 -0.90 13.30
C ASP A 7 -6.54 -1.80 12.88
N TRP A 8 -6.69 -2.47 11.73
CA TRP A 8 -5.63 -3.29 11.15
C TRP A 8 -4.40 -2.47 10.74
N SER A 9 -4.55 -1.23 10.27
CA SER A 9 -3.42 -0.41 9.82
C SER A 9 -2.42 -0.13 10.95
N ARG A 10 -2.91 -0.01 12.20
CA ARG A 10 -2.12 0.18 13.43
C ARG A 10 -1.22 -1.00 13.77
N ARG A 11 -1.54 -2.19 13.25
CA ARG A 11 -0.76 -3.42 13.42
C ARG A 11 0.20 -3.67 12.26
N ALA A 12 0.33 -2.72 11.34
CA ALA A 12 1.23 -2.87 10.20
C ALA A 12 2.70 -2.75 10.62
N ALA A 13 3.51 -3.75 10.23
CA ALA A 13 4.94 -3.76 10.50
C ALA A 13 5.69 -2.58 9.86
N CYS A 14 5.13 -2.00 8.79
CA CYS A 14 5.71 -0.82 8.14
C CYS A 14 5.62 0.46 8.97
N GLN A 15 4.81 0.52 10.04
CA GLN A 15 4.69 1.73 10.88
C GLN A 15 5.97 2.08 11.63
N THR A 16 6.80 1.09 11.95
CA THR A 16 8.07 1.29 12.66
C THR A 16 9.24 1.50 11.70
N MET A 17 8.96 1.64 10.41
CA MET A 17 9.96 1.75 9.35
C MET A 17 9.82 3.07 8.61
N ASP A 18 10.86 3.39 7.85
CA ASP A 18 10.88 4.61 7.06
C ASP A 18 9.80 4.56 5.95
N PRO A 19 8.90 5.56 5.86
CA PRO A 19 7.84 5.57 4.85
C PRO A 19 8.40 5.69 3.43
N GLU A 20 9.54 6.34 3.21
CA GLU A 20 10.14 6.50 1.88
C GLU A 20 10.50 5.13 1.27
N LEU A 21 10.81 4.13 2.10
CA LEU A 21 11.04 2.75 1.66
C LEU A 21 9.84 2.17 0.89
N PHE A 22 8.62 2.55 1.28
CA PHE A 22 7.39 2.02 0.68
C PHE A 22 6.89 2.89 -0.48
N PHE A 23 7.45 4.09 -0.68
CA PHE A 23 7.10 5.03 -1.75
C PHE A 23 8.33 5.37 -2.61
N PRO A 24 8.87 4.40 -3.37
CA PRO A 24 10.03 4.64 -4.22
C PRO A 24 9.71 5.61 -5.36
N ILE A 25 10.67 6.48 -5.70
CA ILE A 25 10.55 7.46 -6.80
C ILE A 25 10.48 6.75 -8.17
N THR A 26 11.16 5.61 -8.31
CA THR A 26 11.17 4.78 -9.51
C THR A 26 11.01 3.31 -9.12
N LEU A 27 10.32 2.52 -9.95
CA LEU A 27 10.22 1.06 -9.77
C LEU A 27 11.40 0.32 -10.45
N GLU A 28 12.25 1.05 -11.17
CA GLU A 28 13.35 0.53 -11.97
C GLU A 28 14.70 1.07 -11.49
N GLY A 29 15.78 0.41 -11.89
CA GLY A 29 17.14 0.79 -11.47
C GLY A 29 17.30 0.77 -9.94
N PRO A 30 17.81 1.85 -9.31
CA PRO A 30 18.07 1.87 -7.87
C PRO A 30 16.80 1.72 -7.01
N GLY A 31 15.64 2.13 -7.53
CA GLY A 31 14.38 1.97 -6.80
C GLY A 31 13.86 0.53 -6.77
N ARG A 32 14.38 -0.37 -7.62
CA ARG A 32 14.02 -1.80 -7.59
C ARG A 32 14.46 -2.45 -6.27
N GLU A 33 15.65 -2.13 -5.78
CA GLU A 33 16.15 -2.66 -4.51
C GLU A 33 15.30 -2.17 -3.34
N GLN A 34 14.86 -0.91 -3.39
CA GLN A 34 13.94 -0.31 -2.42
C GLN A 34 12.59 -1.05 -2.41
N VAL A 35 12.02 -1.34 -3.59
CA VAL A 35 10.78 -2.12 -3.74
C VAL A 35 10.92 -3.52 -3.14
N GLU A 36 12.01 -4.24 -3.45
CA GLU A 36 12.21 -5.59 -2.93
C GLU A 36 12.37 -5.59 -1.41
N ARG A 37 13.09 -4.62 -0.86
CA ARG A 37 13.24 -4.47 0.59
C ARG A 37 11.91 -4.12 1.28
N ALA A 38 11.06 -3.29 0.66
CA ALA A 38 9.71 -3.06 1.14
C ALA A 38 8.84 -4.33 1.11
N LYS A 39 8.95 -5.13 0.04
CA LYS A 39 8.25 -6.42 -0.08
C LYS A 39 8.67 -7.41 0.99
N GLU A 40 9.95 -7.46 1.35
CA GLU A 40 10.46 -8.30 2.44
C GLU A 40 9.78 -7.98 3.77
N VAL A 41 9.64 -6.69 4.09
CA VAL A 41 8.90 -6.25 5.28
C VAL A 41 7.45 -6.71 5.23
N CYS A 42 6.80 -6.53 4.07
CA CYS A 42 5.42 -6.96 3.90
C CYS A 42 5.23 -8.47 4.09
N ARG A 43 6.24 -9.32 3.81
CA ARG A 43 6.15 -10.78 4.00
C ARG A 43 5.97 -11.17 5.47
N GLY A 44 6.56 -10.41 6.40
CA GLY A 44 6.41 -10.63 7.85
C GLY A 44 5.24 -9.86 8.48
N CYS A 45 4.51 -9.06 7.71
CA CYS A 45 3.48 -8.17 8.23
C CYS A 45 2.18 -8.94 8.55
N PRO A 46 1.64 -8.85 9.78
CA PRO A 46 0.43 -9.58 10.19
C PRO A 46 -0.84 -9.10 9.48
N VAL A 47 -0.81 -7.89 8.91
CA VAL A 47 -1.94 -7.26 8.22
C VAL A 47 -1.72 -7.16 6.72
N ARG A 48 -0.87 -8.03 6.17
CA ARG A 48 -0.57 -8.08 4.73
C ARG A 48 -1.83 -8.21 3.86
N GLN A 49 -2.74 -9.11 4.22
CA GLN A 49 -3.99 -9.33 3.48
C GLN A 49 -4.92 -8.11 3.47
N PRO A 50 -5.37 -7.58 4.63
CA PRO A 50 -6.24 -6.40 4.62
C PRO A 50 -5.55 -5.16 4.01
N CYS A 51 -4.21 -5.07 4.07
CA CYS A 51 -3.45 -4.04 3.37
C CYS A 51 -3.52 -4.18 1.84
N LEU A 52 -3.43 -5.40 1.32
CA LEU A 52 -3.57 -5.68 -0.11
C LEU A 52 -5.00 -5.39 -0.59
N ASP A 53 -6.01 -5.88 0.14
CA ASP A 53 -7.41 -5.66 -0.19
C ASP A 53 -7.72 -4.16 -0.25
N TYR A 54 -7.27 -3.40 0.76
CA TYR A 54 -7.40 -1.95 0.79
C TYR A 54 -6.73 -1.28 -0.42
N ALA A 55 -5.53 -1.73 -0.82
CA ALA A 55 -4.80 -1.14 -1.94
C ALA A 55 -5.45 -1.44 -3.31
N ILE A 56 -6.08 -2.61 -3.45
CA ILE A 56 -6.85 -2.98 -4.64
C ILE A 56 -8.14 -2.16 -4.69
N ASP A 57 -8.87 -2.09 -3.58
CA ASP A 57 -10.15 -1.41 -3.45
C ASP A 57 -10.02 0.11 -3.67
N THR A 58 -8.99 0.73 -3.10
CA THR A 58 -8.67 2.16 -3.34
C THR A 58 -7.89 2.44 -4.61
N ARG A 59 -7.46 1.41 -5.34
CA ARG A 59 -6.59 1.54 -6.51
C ARG A 59 -5.36 2.40 -6.22
N GLN A 60 -4.63 2.09 -5.16
CA GLN A 60 -3.37 2.78 -4.88
C GLN A 60 -2.42 2.62 -6.07
N MET A 61 -2.16 3.73 -6.77
CA MET A 61 -1.37 3.74 -8.00
C MET A 61 0.14 3.78 -7.74
N ASN A 62 0.55 4.10 -6.51
CA ASN A 62 1.94 4.28 -6.13
C ASN A 62 2.28 3.45 -4.88
N GLY A 63 3.58 3.18 -4.70
CA GLY A 63 4.11 2.53 -3.52
C GLY A 63 3.84 1.03 -3.40
N VAL A 64 4.45 0.41 -2.39
CA VAL A 64 4.37 -1.02 -2.09
C VAL A 64 3.31 -1.25 -1.01
N TRP A 65 2.30 -2.06 -1.34
CA TRP A 65 1.17 -2.38 -0.46
C TRP A 65 0.96 -3.88 -0.42
N GLY A 66 0.78 -4.47 0.78
CA GLY A 66 0.51 -5.90 0.92
C GLY A 66 1.56 -6.83 0.29
N GLY A 67 2.78 -6.34 0.04
CA GLY A 67 3.84 -7.05 -0.68
C GLY A 67 3.73 -7.01 -2.20
N THR A 68 2.98 -6.04 -2.76
CA THR A 68 2.81 -5.84 -4.20
C THR A 68 3.26 -4.44 -4.60
N ASP A 69 3.92 -4.33 -5.75
CA ASP A 69 4.20 -3.04 -6.40
C ASP A 69 3.01 -2.62 -7.31
N PRO A 70 2.97 -1.36 -7.79
CA PRO A 70 1.88 -0.87 -8.62
C PRO A 70 1.66 -1.67 -9.91
N SER A 71 2.73 -2.16 -10.53
CA SER A 71 2.64 -2.96 -11.76
C SER A 71 2.00 -4.31 -11.48
N GLN A 72 2.41 -4.96 -10.37
CA GLN A 72 1.77 -6.19 -9.90
C GLN A 72 0.29 -5.97 -9.56
N ARG A 73 -0.08 -4.87 -8.89
CA ARG A 73 -1.49 -4.56 -8.57
C ARG A 73 -2.35 -4.34 -9.81
N ARG A 74 -1.80 -3.73 -10.87
CA ARG A 74 -2.50 -3.59 -12.16
C ARG A 74 -2.81 -4.93 -12.81
N SER A 75 -1.94 -5.92 -12.66
CA SER A 75 -2.21 -7.29 -13.15
C SER A 75 -3.29 -8.01 -12.35
N LEU A 76 -3.48 -7.65 -11.07
CA LEU A 76 -4.49 -8.25 -10.19
C LEU A 76 -5.89 -7.63 -10.37
N THR A 77 -5.98 -6.39 -10.88
CA THR A 77 -7.25 -5.68 -11.05
C THR A 77 -7.64 -5.68 -12.53
N PRO A 78 -8.60 -6.51 -12.98
CA PRO A 78 -9.20 -6.33 -14.30
C PRO A 78 -9.82 -4.93 -14.36
N MET A 79 -9.69 -4.26 -15.51
CA MET A 79 -10.09 -2.87 -15.75
C MET A 79 -11.63 -2.71 -15.72
N VAL A 80 -12.26 -2.92 -14.56
CA VAL A 80 -13.68 -2.70 -14.31
C VAL A 80 -13.83 -1.30 -13.74
N PRO A 81 -14.57 -0.35 -14.33
CA PRO A 81 -14.70 1.00 -13.77
C PRO A 81 -15.35 0.93 -12.38
N LEU A 82 -14.62 1.37 -11.33
CA LEU A 82 -15.15 1.42 -9.97
C LEU A 82 -16.12 2.60 -9.84
N ARG A 83 -17.30 2.35 -9.25
CA ARG A 83 -18.13 3.40 -8.65
C ARG A 83 -17.46 3.80 -7.32
N PRO A 84 -17.07 5.08 -7.12
CA PRO A 84 -16.08 5.46 -6.11
C PRO A 84 -16.61 5.64 -4.66
N GLU A 85 -17.80 5.15 -4.31
CA GLU A 85 -18.53 5.74 -3.18
C GLU A 85 -18.23 5.19 -1.78
N THR A 86 -17.34 4.20 -1.59
CA THR A 86 -17.23 3.54 -0.25
C THR A 86 -15.83 3.41 0.33
N VAL A 87 -14.76 3.89 -0.31
CA VAL A 87 -13.41 3.63 0.19
C VAL A 87 -12.76 4.87 0.82
N PRO A 88 -12.77 5.00 2.16
CA PRO A 88 -12.07 6.08 2.84
C PRO A 88 -10.55 5.88 2.73
N VAL A 89 -9.87 6.85 2.13
CA VAL A 89 -8.40 6.89 2.00
C VAL A 89 -7.79 7.42 3.32
N PRO A 90 -6.85 6.70 3.97
CA PRO A 90 -6.11 7.21 5.10
C PRO A 90 -5.08 8.26 4.61
N PRO A 91 -4.85 9.32 5.40
CA PRO A 91 -3.90 10.36 5.04
C PRO A 91 -2.48 9.79 4.99
N LEU A 92 -1.76 10.08 3.90
CA LEU A 92 -0.34 9.77 3.77
C LEU A 92 0.46 10.68 4.72
N PRO A 93 1.47 10.15 5.42
CA PRO A 93 2.37 10.98 6.21
C PRO A 93 3.34 11.72 5.29
N GLY A 94 3.20 13.04 5.12
CA GLY A 94 4.22 13.82 4.40
C GLY A 94 3.85 15.21 3.88
N ASP A 95 2.57 15.53 3.70
CA ASP A 95 2.17 16.79 3.07
C ASP A 95 1.76 17.80 4.16
N ARG A 96 2.66 18.74 4.42
CA ARG A 96 2.48 19.81 5.42
C ARG A 96 1.60 20.93 4.91
#